data_AF-A0A0F6QST3-F1
#
_entry.id   AF-A0A0F6QST3-F1
#
_cell.length_a   1.000
_cell.length_b   1.000
_cell.length_c   1.000
_cell.angle_alpha   90.00
_cell.angle_beta   90.00
_cell.angle_gamma   90.00
#
_symmetry.space_group_name_H-M   'P 1'
#
loop_
_entity.id
_entity.type
_entity.pdbx_description
1 polymer ?
#
loop_
_entity_poly.entity_id
_entity_poly.type
_entity_poly.pdbx_seq_one_letter_code
_entity_poly.pdbx_strand_id
1 'polypeptide(L)'
;NPGGVDFDREDEPDAKRWKKEGENNEGTSASGNRTVREPRVVVQTTSDIDILDDGYRWRKYGQKVVKGNPNPRSYYKCTTVGCP
;
A
#
# COMPACT_ATOMS: atom_id res chain seq x y z
N ASN A 1 30.68 48.48 -5.78
CA ASN A 1 30.96 47.12 -5.27
C ASN A 1 30.17 46.15 -6.15
N PRO A 2 30.81 45.43 -7.09
CA PRO A 2 30.13 44.44 -7.93
C PRO A 2 30.18 43.06 -7.24
N GLY A 3 29.13 42.27 -7.41
CA GLY A 3 29.05 40.90 -6.93
C GLY A 3 27.57 40.53 -6.90
N GLY A 4 27.02 39.92 -7.95
CA GLY A 4 27.49 38.65 -8.50
C GLY A 4 26.56 37.60 -7.93
N VAL A 5 25.54 37.24 -8.70
CA VAL A 5 24.53 36.24 -8.34
C VAL A 5 25.13 34.86 -8.56
N ASP A 6 25.56 34.20 -7.49
CA ASP A 6 26.00 32.81 -7.54
C ASP A 6 24.78 31.91 -7.26
N PHE A 7 24.21 31.41 -8.34
CA PHE A 7 23.26 30.29 -8.37
C PHE A 7 24.06 28.98 -8.28
N ASP A 8 24.42 28.56 -7.07
CA ASP A 8 24.86 27.18 -6.80
C ASP A 8 23.59 26.35 -6.54
N ARG A 9 23.11 25.55 -7.50
CA ARG A 9 23.57 24.20 -7.84
C ARG A 9 23.63 23.32 -6.60
N GLU A 10 22.53 22.63 -6.29
CA GLU A 10 22.48 21.22 -5.86
C GLU A 10 21.01 20.72 -5.99
N ASP A 11 20.55 20.49 -7.23
CA ASP A 11 19.42 19.58 -7.49
C ASP A 11 20.02 18.18 -7.66
N GLU A 12 20.14 17.46 -6.55
CA GLU A 12 20.44 16.03 -6.55
C GLU A 12 19.47 15.32 -5.59
N PRO A 13 18.45 14.61 -6.08
CA PRO A 13 17.78 13.62 -5.26
C PRO A 13 18.70 12.40 -5.16
N ASP A 14 19.40 12.23 -4.03
CA ASP A 14 20.18 11.02 -3.74
C ASP A 14 19.23 9.81 -3.78
N ALA A 15 19.27 9.13 -4.92
CA ALA A 15 18.49 7.95 -5.17
C ALA A 15 19.23 6.71 -4.67
N LYS A 16 19.48 6.57 -3.36
CA LYS A 16 19.90 5.30 -2.71
C LYS A 16 19.30 5.24 -1.31
N ARG A 17 18.58 4.20 -0.87
CA ARG A 17 18.97 2.79 -0.85
C ARG A 17 17.78 2.02 -0.27
N TRP A 18 17.19 1.08 -1.01
CA TRP A 18 16.27 0.10 -0.43
C TRP A 18 17.02 -0.69 0.65
N LYS A 19 16.74 -0.37 1.92
CA LYS A 19 17.11 -1.18 3.07
C LYS A 19 15.93 -2.10 3.38
N LYS A 20 16.09 -3.36 2.98
CA LYS A 20 15.33 -4.48 3.54
C LYS A 20 15.85 -4.71 4.96
N GLU A 21 15.06 -4.37 5.97
CA GLU A 21 15.20 -4.90 7.33
C GLU A 21 13.86 -5.51 7.73
N GLY A 22 13.93 -6.75 8.22
CA GLY A 22 12.79 -7.61 8.47
C GLY A 22 12.07 -7.33 9.78
N GLU A 23 10.89 -7.97 9.86
CA GLU A 23 10.25 -8.49 11.07
C GLU A 23 10.02 -7.51 12.24
N ASN A 24 8.78 -7.00 12.33
CA ASN A 24 8.00 -7.28 13.55
C ASN A 24 6.49 -7.22 13.31
N ASN A 25 5.86 -8.36 13.57
CA ASN A 25 4.42 -8.56 13.61
C ASN A 25 3.90 -8.04 14.95
N GLU A 26 3.61 -6.74 15.03
CA GLU A 26 2.89 -6.17 16.17
C GLU A 26 1.40 -6.03 15.84
N GLY A 27 0.73 -7.18 15.82
CA GLY A 27 -0.72 -7.26 15.96
C GLY A 27 -1.13 -6.88 17.38
N THR A 28 -1.32 -5.58 17.64
CA THR A 28 -2.05 -5.12 18.84
C THR A 28 -3.56 -5.14 18.58
N SER A 29 -4.16 -6.30 18.81
CA SER A 29 -5.57 -6.41 19.21
C SER A 29 -5.63 -6.41 20.74
N ALA A 30 -6.54 -5.76 21.47
CA ALA A 30 -7.71 -4.95 21.19
C ALA A 30 -8.17 -4.38 22.56
N SER A 31 -8.93 -3.27 22.60
CA SER A 31 -10.08 -3.20 23.51
C SER A 31 -11.03 -2.09 23.08
N GLY A 32 -12.05 -2.49 22.34
CA GLY A 32 -13.15 -1.64 21.91
C GLY A 32 -14.26 -2.55 21.44
N ASN A 33 -15.17 -2.89 22.36
CA ASN A 33 -16.51 -3.44 22.20
C ASN A 33 -16.79 -4.07 20.82
N ARG A 34 -16.22 -5.25 20.55
CA ARG A 34 -16.45 -5.96 19.30
C ARG A 34 -17.71 -6.81 19.43
N THR A 35 -18.83 -6.31 18.91
CA THR A 35 -19.83 -7.18 18.27
C THR A 35 -19.08 -8.20 17.41
N VAL A 36 -19.38 -9.49 17.48
CA VAL A 36 -18.69 -10.54 16.72
C VAL A 36 -18.70 -10.15 15.24
N ARG A 37 -17.58 -9.59 14.76
CA ARG A 37 -17.39 -9.25 13.36
C ARG A 37 -16.93 -10.52 12.67
N GLU A 38 -17.46 -10.78 11.49
CA GLU A 38 -17.01 -11.87 10.63
C GLU A 38 -15.47 -11.88 10.54
N PRO A 39 -14.82 -13.07 10.63
CA PRO A 39 -13.38 -13.16 10.54
C PRO A 39 -12.85 -12.51 9.26
N ARG A 40 -11.85 -11.63 9.40
CA ARG A 40 -11.17 -10.99 8.25
C ARG A 40 -9.81 -11.63 8.07
N VAL A 41 -9.55 -12.15 6.88
CA VAL A 41 -8.26 -12.76 6.50
C VAL A 41 -7.43 -11.75 5.71
N VAL A 42 -6.12 -11.71 5.95
CA VAL A 42 -5.15 -10.90 5.19
C VAL A 42 -4.10 -11.84 4.62
N VAL A 43 -3.85 -11.74 3.32
CA VAL A 43 -2.85 -12.53 2.60
C VAL A 43 -1.78 -11.58 2.05
N GLN A 44 -0.52 -11.92 2.28
CA GLN A 44 0.63 -11.17 1.76
C GLN A 44 1.39 -12.07 0.78
N THR A 45 1.54 -11.60 -0.46
CA THR A 45 2.21 -12.33 -1.53
C THR A 45 3.23 -11.41 -2.18
N THR A 46 4.40 -11.94 -2.52
CA THR A 46 5.41 -11.24 -3.32
C THR A 46 5.20 -11.60 -4.78
N SER A 47 4.60 -10.71 -5.57
CA SER A 47 4.37 -10.88 -7.00
C SER A 47 4.73 -9.61 -7.77
N ASP A 48 5.16 -9.78 -9.02
CA ASP A 48 5.39 -8.67 -9.96
C ASP A 48 4.09 -8.20 -10.65
N ILE A 49 2.98 -8.91 -10.40
CA ILE A 49 1.68 -8.67 -10.99
C ILE A 49 0.72 -8.20 -9.89
N ASP A 50 0.00 -7.10 -10.14
CA ASP A 50 -0.95 -6.47 -9.21
C ASP A 50 -2.28 -7.23 -9.05
N ILE A 51 -2.63 -8.06 -10.04
CA ILE A 51 -3.84 -8.88 -10.03
C ILE A 51 -3.43 -10.35 -10.04
N LEU A 52 -3.66 -11.01 -8.92
CA LEU A 52 -3.39 -12.43 -8.75
C LEU A 52 -4.57 -13.27 -9.26
N ASP A 53 -4.27 -14.43 -9.85
CA ASP A 53 -5.26 -15.47 -10.13
C ASP A 53 -5.45 -16.35 -8.88
N ASP A 54 -6.22 -15.85 -7.92
CA ASP A 54 -6.52 -16.51 -6.64
C ASP A 54 -7.74 -17.44 -6.72
N GLY A 55 -8.28 -17.69 -7.91
CA GLY A 55 -9.48 -18.49 -8.15
C GLY A 55 -10.81 -17.75 -7.92
N TYR A 56 -10.77 -16.49 -7.48
CA TYR A 56 -11.97 -15.66 -7.33
C TYR A 56 -12.11 -14.66 -8.47
N ARG A 57 -13.37 -14.28 -8.76
CA ARG A 57 -13.66 -13.28 -9.80
C ARG A 57 -13.88 -11.91 -9.19
N TRP A 58 -12.87 -11.06 -9.29
CA TRP A 58 -12.87 -9.71 -8.74
C TRP A 58 -13.18 -8.65 -9.81
N ARG A 59 -13.96 -7.62 -9.45
CA ARG A 59 -14.14 -6.39 -10.25
C ARG A 59 -13.71 -5.19 -9.44
N LYS A 60 -12.81 -4.39 -10.02
CA LYS A 60 -12.36 -3.13 -9.44
C LYS A 60 -13.50 -2.13 -9.43
N TYR A 61 -13.78 -1.55 -8.28
CA TYR A 61 -14.77 -0.48 -8.14
C TYR A 61 -14.16 0.86 -7.72
N GLY A 62 -12.91 0.85 -7.26
CA GLY A 62 -12.24 2.06 -6.84
C GLY A 62 -10.74 1.88 -6.62
N GLN A 63 -10.07 3.02 -6.52
CA GLN A 63 -8.66 3.12 -6.17
C GLN A 63 -8.47 4.35 -5.28
N LYS A 64 -7.68 4.21 -4.22
CA LYS A 64 -7.33 5.31 -3.32
C LYS A 64 -5.83 5.43 -3.17
N VAL A 65 -5.28 6.59 -3.48
CA VAL A 65 -3.91 6.94 -3.07
C VAL A 65 -3.92 7.13 -1.56
N VAL A 66 -3.05 6.40 -0.86
CA VAL A 66 -2.94 6.47 0.60
C VAL A 66 -1.71 7.29 0.94
N LYS A 67 -1.86 8.32 1.78
CA LYS A 67 -0.74 9.17 2.20
C LYS A 67 0.39 8.31 2.77
N GLY A 68 1.61 8.50 2.26
CA GLY A 68 2.79 7.75 2.68
C GLY A 68 2.98 6.39 2.00
N ASN A 69 2.01 5.90 1.21
CA ASN A 69 2.20 4.73 0.36
C ASN A 69 2.41 5.19 -1.09
N PRO A 70 3.57 4.93 -1.71
CA PRO A 70 3.79 5.28 -3.12
C PRO A 70 2.85 4.52 -4.07
N ASN A 71 2.37 3.36 -3.64
CA ASN A 71 1.48 2.52 -4.43
C ASN A 71 0.01 2.77 -4.05
N PRO A 72 -0.86 3.04 -5.04
CA PRO A 72 -2.27 3.26 -4.76
C PRO A 72 -2.95 1.96 -4.30
N ARG A 73 -3.85 2.06 -3.33
CA ARG A 73 -4.65 0.92 -2.86
C ARG A 73 -5.83 0.69 -3.81
N SER A 74 -5.86 -0.47 -4.45
CA SER A 74 -6.99 -0.92 -5.27
C SER A 74 -8.05 -1.62 -4.41
N TYR A 75 -9.32 -1.37 -4.72
CA TYR A 75 -10.46 -2.01 -4.04
C TYR A 75 -11.29 -2.80 -5.04
N TYR A 76 -11.56 -4.05 -4.69
CA TYR A 76 -12.26 -5.01 -5.52
C TYR A 76 -13.49 -5.55 -4.80
N LYS A 77 -14.52 -5.89 -5.57
CA LYS A 77 -15.68 -6.64 -5.09
C LYS A 77 -15.80 -7.94 -5.87
N CYS A 78 -16.26 -8.98 -5.18
CA CYS A 78 -16.54 -10.25 -5.79
C CYS A 78 -17.68 -10.10 -6.81
N THR A 79 -17.57 -10.80 -7.94
CA THR A 79 -18.57 -10.74 -9.04
C THR A 79 -19.38 -12.01 -9.19
N THR A 80 -19.07 -13.04 -8.41
CA THR A 80 -19.88 -14.24 -8.35
C THR A 80 -21.28 -13.89 -7.84
N VAL A 81 -22.31 -14.52 -8.42
CA VAL A 81 -23.71 -14.28 -8.05
C VAL A 81 -23.91 -14.66 -6.59
N GLY A 82 -24.53 -13.77 -5.80
CA GLY A 82 -24.77 -13.99 -4.37
C GLY A 82 -23.57 -13.77 -3.45
N CYS A 83 -22.45 -13.27 -3.99
CA CYS A 83 -21.30 -12.87 -3.18
C CYS A 83 -21.62 -11.55 -2.44
N PRO A 84 -21.29 -11.45 -1.13
CA PRO A 84 -21.61 -10.28 -0.30
C PRO A 84 -20.89 -9.00 -0.73
#